data_AF-A0A7K3BLJ0-F1
#
_entry.id   AF-A0A7K3BLJ0-F1
#
_cell.length_a   1.000
_cell.length_b   1.000
_cell.length_c   1.000
_cell.angle_alpha   90.00
_cell.angle_beta   90.00
_cell.angle_gamma   90.00
#
_symmetry.space_group_name_H-M   'P 1'
#
loop_
_entity.id
_entity.type
_entity.pdbx_description
1 polymer ?
#
loop_
_entity_poly.entity_id
_entity_poly.type
_entity_poly.pdbx_seq_one_letter_code
_entity_poly.pdbx_strand_id
1 'polypeptide(L)'
;MLMRTDPFRELDRLTQQLLGTSGTWSRPQAMPMDAYREGDHYVIALDLPGVIPDAIDIDVERNMLTVKAERRPVAKADDVQMEL
;
A
#
# COMPACT_ATOMS: atom_id res chain seq x y z
N MET A 1 -40.80 6.88 17.62
CA MET A 1 -39.37 7.19 17.42
C MET A 1 -38.95 6.49 16.13
N LEU A 2 -38.95 7.20 15.00
CA LEU A 2 -38.53 6.62 13.71
C LEU A 2 -37.00 6.57 13.69
N MET A 3 -36.44 5.39 13.94
CA MET A 3 -35.03 5.14 13.71
C MET A 3 -34.81 5.20 12.20
N ARG A 4 -34.35 6.37 11.75
CA ARG A 4 -33.92 6.61 10.39
C ARG A 4 -32.56 5.94 10.23
N THR A 5 -32.59 4.64 9.99
CA THR A 5 -31.41 3.84 9.68
C THR A 5 -30.99 4.23 8.26
N ASP A 6 -30.08 5.20 8.14
CA ASP A 6 -29.55 5.63 6.84
C ASP A 6 -28.87 4.45 6.13
N PRO A 7 -29.45 3.91 5.03
CA PRO A 7 -28.99 2.67 4.38
C PRO A 7 -27.71 2.87 3.55
N PHE A 8 -27.20 4.10 3.50
CA PHE A 8 -26.01 4.47 2.70
C PHE A 8 -24.75 4.64 3.56
N ARG A 9 -24.83 4.49 4.89
CA ARG A 9 -23.68 4.63 5.77
C ARG A 9 -22.62 3.54 5.56
N GLU A 10 -23.04 2.35 5.10
CA GLU A 10 -22.10 1.29 4.69
C GLU A 10 -21.44 1.59 3.34
N LEU A 11 -22.19 2.17 2.41
CA LEU A 11 -21.66 2.62 1.12
C LEU A 11 -20.58 3.68 1.34
N ASP A 12 -20.79 4.60 2.29
CA ASP A 12 -19.86 5.68 2.64
C ASP A 12 -18.53 5.18 3.23
N ARG A 13 -18.57 4.06 3.97
CA ARG A 13 -17.34 3.38 4.45
C ARG A 13 -16.61 2.67 3.34
N LEU A 14 -17.33 2.01 2.42
CA LEU A 14 -16.73 1.34 1.26
C LEU A 14 -16.11 2.37 0.31
N THR A 15 -16.78 3.51 0.07
CA THR A 15 -16.26 4.61 -0.74
C THR A 15 -15.08 5.32 -0.07
N GLN A 16 -15.05 5.47 1.27
CA GLN A 16 -13.84 5.94 1.96
C GLN A 16 -12.64 4.98 1.83
N GLN A 17 -12.89 3.69 1.66
CA GLN A 17 -11.87 2.68 1.42
C GLN A 17 -11.40 2.64 -0.05
N LEU A 18 -12.27 3.02 -0.99
CA LEU A 18 -12.02 2.99 -2.45
C LEU A 18 -11.54 4.34 -3.03
N LEU A 19 -11.97 5.48 -2.47
CA LEU A 19 -11.68 6.85 -2.98
C LEU A 19 -10.59 7.57 -2.17
N GLY A 20 -10.16 7.01 -1.04
CA GLY A 20 -9.07 7.53 -0.21
C GLY A 20 -7.69 7.11 -0.72
N THR A 21 -7.37 7.39 -1.98
CA THR A 21 -6.07 7.06 -2.60
C THR A 21 -5.01 8.08 -2.17
N SER A 22 -4.47 7.92 -0.97
CA SER A 22 -3.20 8.53 -0.57
C SER A 22 -2.51 7.60 0.43
N GLY A 23 -1.61 6.76 -0.10
CA GLY A 23 -0.84 5.78 0.68
C GLY A 23 -0.16 6.44 1.86
N THR A 24 -0.62 6.11 3.06
CA THR A 24 -0.07 6.53 4.35
C THR A 24 0.29 5.25 5.11
N TRP A 25 1.17 5.31 6.11
CA TRP A 25 1.60 4.15 6.93
C TRP A 25 0.42 3.25 7.39
N SER A 26 -0.75 3.84 7.66
CA SER A 26 -1.97 3.17 8.11
C SER A 26 -2.83 2.52 7.01
N ARG A 27 -2.52 2.74 5.72
CA ARG A 27 -3.20 2.14 4.55
C ARG A 27 -2.17 1.85 3.44
N PRO A 28 -1.51 0.68 3.47
CA PRO A 28 -0.58 0.26 2.44
C PRO A 28 -1.28 0.30 1.08
N GLN A 29 -0.64 0.86 0.06
CA GLN A 29 -1.14 0.77 -1.30
C GLN A 29 -1.04 -0.69 -1.75
N ALA A 30 -2.08 -1.20 -2.42
CA ALA A 30 -2.00 -2.52 -3.04
C ALA A 30 -0.92 -2.47 -4.13
N MET A 31 0.22 -3.09 -3.87
CA MET A 31 1.33 -3.21 -4.83
C MET A 31 1.09 -4.47 -5.68
N PRO A 32 1.27 -4.41 -7.01
CA PRO A 32 1.30 -5.61 -7.84
C PRO A 32 2.33 -6.60 -7.29
N MET A 33 1.93 -7.85 -7.13
CA MET A 33 2.78 -8.91 -6.60
C MET A 33 2.51 -10.20 -7.38
N ASP A 34 3.56 -10.78 -7.93
CA ASP A 34 3.53 -12.12 -8.51
C ASP A 34 4.24 -13.09 -7.57
N ALA A 35 3.63 -14.24 -7.34
CA ALA A 35 4.21 -15.31 -6.53
C ALA A 35 4.14 -16.62 -7.31
N TYR A 36 5.28 -17.26 -7.51
CA TYR A 36 5.37 -18.54 -8.21
C TYR A 36 6.45 -19.43 -7.60
N ARG A 37 6.38 -20.72 -7.94
CA ARG A 37 7.36 -21.72 -7.54
C ARG A 37 8.22 -22.09 -8.73
N GLU A 38 9.53 -21.99 -8.57
CA GLU A 38 10.51 -22.42 -9.57
C GLU A 38 11.35 -23.56 -8.97
N GLY A 39 11.01 -24.80 -9.35
CA GLY A 39 11.62 -26.00 -8.77
C GLY A 39 11.36 -26.09 -7.26
N ASP A 40 12.41 -25.89 -6.47
CA ASP A 40 12.36 -25.87 -5.00
C ASP A 40 12.41 -24.47 -4.39
N HIS A 41 12.39 -23.41 -5.20
CA HIS A 41 12.37 -22.02 -4.73
C HIS A 41 10.97 -21.42 -4.82
N TYR A 42 10.58 -20.68 -3.78
CA TYR A 42 9.44 -19.77 -3.83
C TYR A 42 9.94 -18.39 -4.20
N VAL A 43 9.45 -17.86 -5.32
CA VAL A 43 9.85 -16.56 -5.86
C VAL A 43 8.68 -15.61 -5.74
N ILE A 44 8.93 -14.44 -5.15
CA ILE A 44 7.96 -13.35 -5.01
C ILE A 44 8.56 -12.13 -5.70
N ALA A 45 7.89 -11.64 -6.73
CA ALA A 45 8.25 -10.43 -7.45
C ALA A 45 7.31 -9.29 -7.01
N LEU A 46 7.91 -8.19 -6.56
CA LEU A 46 7.22 -7.01 -6.05
C LEU A 46 7.70 -5.79 -6.84
N ASP A 47 6.77 -5.08 -7.47
CA ASP A 47 7.09 -3.84 -8.18
C ASP A 47 7.12 -2.65 -7.21
N LEU A 48 8.33 -2.17 -6.91
CA LEU A 48 8.59 -1.10 -5.93
C LEU A 48 9.22 0.15 -6.60
N PRO A 49 8.48 0.89 -7.45
CA PRO A 49 9.04 2.05 -8.13
C PRO A 49 9.37 3.19 -7.15
N GLY A 50 10.62 3.66 -7.19
CA GLY A 50 11.08 4.79 -6.37
C GLY A 50 11.36 4.43 -4.90
N VAL A 51 11.40 3.14 -4.56
CA VAL A 51 11.91 2.66 -3.27
C VAL A 51 13.42 2.42 -3.41
N ILE A 52 14.19 2.95 -2.46
CA ILE A 52 15.63 2.69 -2.37
C ILE A 52 15.85 1.34 -1.67
N PRO A 53 16.88 0.55 -2.04
CA PRO A 53 17.13 -0.76 -1.44
C PRO A 53 17.23 -0.73 0.10
N ASP A 54 17.87 0.31 0.65
CA ASP A 54 18.04 0.49 2.10
C ASP A 54 16.73 0.78 2.85
N ALA A 55 15.64 1.06 2.12
CA ALA A 55 14.30 1.27 2.67
C ALA A 55 13.39 0.04 2.52
N ILE A 56 13.97 -1.12 2.20
CA ILE A 56 13.29 -2.41 2.13
C ILE A 56 13.68 -3.23 3.37
N ASP A 57 12.68 -3.60 4.17
CA ASP A 57 12.82 -4.46 5.34
C ASP A 57 12.12 -5.79 5.07
N ILE A 58 12.82 -6.89 5.35
CA ILE A 58 12.38 -8.26 5.08
C ILE A 58 12.48 -9.05 6.37
N ASP A 59 11.33 -9.54 6.84
CA ASP A 59 11.23 -10.31 8.07
C ASP A 59 10.60 -11.67 7.79
N VAL A 60 11.12 -12.72 8.45
CA VAL A 60 10.65 -14.09 8.31
C VAL A 60 10.36 -14.68 9.68
N GLU A 61 9.08 -14.85 9.99
CA GLU A 61 8.63 -15.41 11.26
C GLU A 61 7.59 -16.50 11.03
N ARG A 62 7.84 -17.71 11.57
CA ARG A 62 6.85 -18.80 11.63
C ARG A 62 6.13 -19.09 10.29
N ASN A 63 6.90 -19.17 9.20
CA ASN A 63 6.41 -19.36 7.83
C ASN A 63 5.65 -18.16 7.22
N MET A 64 5.79 -16.97 7.81
CA MET A 64 5.28 -15.72 7.27
C MET A 64 6.45 -14.86 6.81
N LEU A 65 6.48 -14.52 5.53
CA LEU A 65 7.40 -13.53 4.96
C LEU A 65 6.70 -12.17 4.96
N THR A 66 7.26 -11.20 5.67
CA THR A 66 6.79 -9.82 5.69
C THR A 66 7.79 -8.95 4.94
N VAL A 67 7.34 -8.31 3.85
CA VAL A 67 8.13 -7.33 3.12
C VAL A 67 7.55 -5.95 3.36
N LYS A 68 8.36 -5.04 3.89
CA LYS A 68 8.02 -3.64 4.09
C LYS A 68 8.92 -2.79 3.21
N ALA A 69 8.31 -1.87 2.47
CA ALA A 69 9.01 -0.96 1.60
C ALA A 69 8.54 0.46 1.89
N GLU A 70 9.48 1.36 2.22
CA GLU A 70 9.17 2.76 2.45
C GLU A 70 9.64 3.61 1.27
N ARG A 71 8.70 4.28 0.61
CA ARG A 71 9.03 5.31 -0.38
C ARG A 71 9.15 6.65 0.32
N ARG A 72 10.38 7.16 0.45
CA ARG A 72 10.60 8.55 0.88
C ARG A 72 10.31 9.49 -0.29
N PRO A 73 9.52 10.56 -0.11
CA PRO A 73 9.42 11.61 -1.10
C PRO A 73 10.81 12.17 -1.35
N VAL A 74 11.25 12.20 -2.61
CA VAL A 74 12.42 13.01 -2.97
C VAL A 74 12.04 14.44 -2.60
N ALA A 75 12.78 15.04 -1.65
CA ALA A 75 12.56 16.42 -1.25
C ALA A 75 12.50 17.25 -2.53
N LYS A 76 11.28 17.72 -2.85
CA LYS A 76 11.10 18.63 -3.96
C LYS A 76 11.95 19.83 -3.61
N ALA A 77 12.95 20.12 -4.45
CA ALA A 77 13.61 21.41 -4.42
C ALA A 77 12.53 22.50 -4.32
N ASP A 78 12.84 23.59 -3.61
CA ASP A 78 11.91 24.64 -3.15
C ASP A 78 11.07 25.34 -4.26
N ASP A 79 11.07 24.83 -5.49
CA ASP A 79 10.50 25.42 -6.69
C ASP A 79 9.54 24.49 -7.47
N VAL A 80 9.12 23.35 -6.91
CA VAL A 80 8.17 22.45 -7.60
C VAL A 80 6.72 22.79 -7.24
N GLN A 81 6.10 23.64 -8.05
CA GLN A 81 4.65 23.83 -8.05
C GLN A 81 3.96 22.55 -8.53
N MET A 82 3.19 21.89 -7.66
CA MET A 82 2.21 20.89 -8.09
C MET A 82 0.98 21.65 -8.55
N GLU A 83 0.81 21.81 -9.86
CA GLU A 83 -0.50 22.13 -10.40
C GLU A 83 -1.35 20.86 -10.36
N LEU A 84 -2.52 20.98 -9.73
CA LEU A 84 -3.61 19.99 -9.70
C LEU A 84 -4.65 20.39 -10.74
#